data_AF-A0A538H2K2-F1
#
_entry.id   AF-A0A538H2K2-F1
#
_cell.length_a   1.000
_cell.length_b   1.000
_cell.length_c   1.000
_cell.angle_alpha   90.00
_cell.angle_beta   90.00
_cell.angle_gamma   90.00
#
_symmetry.space_group_name_H-M   'P 1'
#
loop_
_entity.id
_entity.type
_entity.pdbx_description
1 polymer ?
#
loop_
_entity_poly.entity_id
_entity_poly.type
_entity_poly.pdbx_seq_one_letter_code
_entity_poly.pdbx_strand_id
1 'polypeptide(L)'
;MKVVALGAALVLLGTPAAQVHRAGSGGVTVELPKTWHSLPIPPPPPGVRVGDPRTRIVAASGPITVRARGCDVAAYAFPRTAVAVVVVEWVGRTPSARWARRPRRFTSKTLRVRPPPAIECWAGAGGSAEFADHGRRFAAYVLLGRAAPRRLAADRARAVLDSLRVAKRR
;
A
#
# COMPACT_ATOMS: atom_id res chain seq x y z
N MET A 1 43.58 -48.03 23.45
CA MET A 1 43.18 -47.12 22.36
C MET A 1 41.67 -46.88 22.45
N LYS A 2 41.22 -45.67 22.78
CA LYS A 2 39.80 -45.28 22.78
C LYS A 2 39.70 -43.96 22.03
N VAL A 3 39.09 -43.98 20.84
CA VAL A 3 38.84 -42.80 20.02
C VAL A 3 37.49 -42.23 20.45
N VAL A 4 37.49 -41.01 20.99
CA VAL A 4 36.27 -40.25 21.30
C VAL A 4 35.94 -39.43 20.07
N ALA A 5 34.83 -39.76 19.40
CA ALA A 5 34.32 -38.97 18.28
C ALA A 5 33.47 -37.81 18.81
N LEU A 6 33.95 -36.57 18.65
CA LEU A 6 33.13 -35.37 18.84
C LEU A 6 32.23 -35.17 17.62
N GLY A 7 30.92 -35.34 17.82
CA GLY A 7 29.91 -34.95 16.83
C GLY A 7 29.70 -33.44 16.83
N ALA A 8 30.04 -32.78 15.73
CA ALA A 8 29.72 -31.36 15.51
C ALA A 8 28.24 -31.22 15.12
N ALA A 9 27.44 -30.60 15.99
CA ALA A 9 26.06 -30.24 15.68
C ALA A 9 26.03 -28.96 14.82
N LEU A 10 25.61 -29.09 13.57
CA LEU A 10 25.40 -27.97 12.65
C LEU A 10 24.07 -27.27 13.01
N VAL A 11 24.14 -26.13 13.70
CA VAL A 11 22.95 -25.30 13.98
C VAL A 11 22.62 -24.49 12.74
N LEU A 12 21.62 -24.94 11.98
CA LEU A 12 21.02 -24.18 10.89
C LEU A 12 20.24 -22.99 11.46
N LEU A 13 20.86 -21.81 11.43
CA LEU A 13 20.18 -20.53 11.72
C LEU A 13 19.16 -20.23 10.63
N GLY A 14 17.93 -20.73 10.79
CA GLY A 14 16.80 -20.33 9.96
C GLY A 14 16.48 -18.85 10.19
N THR A 15 16.54 -18.04 9.14
CA THR A 15 16.03 -16.67 9.18
C THR A 15 14.53 -16.70 9.49
N PRO A 16 14.04 -16.01 10.53
CA PRO A 16 12.63 -16.00 10.84
C PRO A 16 11.87 -15.41 9.64
N ALA A 17 10.96 -16.20 9.08
CA ALA A 17 10.11 -15.75 7.99
C ALA A 17 9.38 -14.47 8.43
N ALA A 18 9.48 -13.41 7.62
CA ALA A 18 8.82 -12.16 7.91
C ALA A 18 7.31 -12.41 8.09
N GLN A 19 6.80 -12.18 9.31
CA GLN A 19 5.36 -12.30 9.59
C GLN A 19 4.62 -11.21 8.82
N VAL A 20 3.76 -11.63 7.89
CA VAL A 20 2.93 -10.75 7.05
C VAL A 20 1.46 -10.90 7.44
N HIS A 21 0.70 -9.82 7.36
CA HIS A 21 -0.75 -9.82 7.53
C HIS A 21 -1.44 -9.16 6.34
N ARG A 22 -2.72 -9.43 6.12
CA ARG A 22 -3.47 -8.88 4.99
C ARG A 22 -4.38 -7.74 5.43
N ALA A 23 -4.41 -6.65 4.68
CA ALA A 23 -5.27 -5.50 4.94
C ALA A 23 -5.99 -5.03 3.67
N GLY A 24 -7.19 -4.48 3.84
CA GLY A 24 -7.99 -3.90 2.78
C GLY A 24 -9.48 -4.19 2.92
N SER A 25 -10.28 -3.80 1.93
CA SER A 25 -11.74 -3.92 1.94
C SER A 25 -12.30 -4.16 0.53
N GLY A 26 -13.55 -4.61 0.43
CA GLY A 26 -14.24 -4.77 -0.86
C GLY A 26 -13.53 -5.72 -1.84
N GLY A 27 -12.92 -6.79 -1.32
CA GLY A 27 -12.15 -7.75 -2.13
C GLY A 27 -10.83 -7.20 -2.68
N VAL A 28 -10.32 -6.09 -2.15
CA VAL A 28 -9.06 -5.46 -2.56
C VAL A 28 -8.14 -5.46 -1.36
N THR A 29 -7.00 -6.14 -1.45
CA THR A 29 -6.14 -6.37 -0.27
C THR A 29 -4.65 -6.40 -0.62
N VAL A 30 -3.79 -6.03 0.33
CA VAL A 30 -2.33 -6.13 0.24
C VAL A 30 -1.78 -6.93 1.43
N GLU A 31 -0.60 -7.50 1.26
CA GLU A 31 0.22 -8.06 2.33
C GLU A 31 1.08 -6.94 2.93
N LEU A 32 1.02 -6.84 4.25
CA LEU A 32 1.70 -5.85 5.06
C LEU A 32 2.75 -6.54 5.92
N PRO A 33 4.02 -6.10 5.89
CA PRO A 33 5.01 -6.51 6.87
C PRO A 33 4.54 -6.22 8.30
N LYS A 34 5.01 -6.99 9.29
CA LYS A 34 4.65 -6.81 10.71
C LYS A 34 4.76 -5.37 11.24
N THR A 35 5.71 -4.60 10.72
CA THR A 35 5.96 -3.20 11.12
C THR A 35 5.02 -2.18 10.47
N TRP A 36 4.14 -2.64 9.57
CA TRP A 36 3.14 -1.79 8.94
C TRP A 36 1.83 -1.82 9.72
N HIS A 37 1.14 -0.68 9.67
CA HIS A 37 -0.16 -0.48 10.28
C HIS A 37 -1.17 -0.16 9.18
N SER A 38 -2.42 -0.56 9.38
CA SER A 38 -3.53 -0.23 8.49
C SER A 38 -4.70 0.37 9.25
N LEU A 39 -5.46 1.23 8.58
CA LEU A 39 -6.76 1.67 9.10
C LEU A 39 -7.87 0.71 8.62
N PRO A 40 -8.82 0.34 9.50
CA PRO A 40 -10.01 -0.35 9.07
C PRO A 40 -10.84 0.58 8.17
N ILE A 41 -11.36 0.03 7.07
CA ILE A 41 -12.22 0.76 6.15
C ILE A 41 -13.60 0.11 6.25
N PRO A 42 -14.47 0.62 7.14
CA PRO A 42 -15.78 0.03 7.32
C PRO A 42 -16.60 0.18 6.02
N PRO A 43 -17.47 -0.79 5.71
CA PRO A 43 -18.46 -0.59 4.67
C PRO A 43 -19.34 0.62 5.03
N PRO A 44 -19.79 1.38 4.04
CA PRO A 44 -20.73 2.46 4.31
C PRO A 44 -22.03 1.90 4.90
N PRO A 45 -22.71 2.66 5.78
CA PRO A 45 -24.04 2.31 6.22
C PRO A 45 -25.00 2.17 5.02
N PRO A 46 -26.04 1.32 5.10
CA PRO A 46 -27.09 1.25 4.10
C PRO A 46 -27.68 2.64 3.81
N GLY A 47 -27.93 2.95 2.54
CA GLY A 47 -28.50 4.24 2.12
C GLY A 47 -27.52 5.42 2.02
N VAL A 48 -26.29 5.28 2.54
CA VAL A 48 -25.26 6.33 2.41
C VAL A 48 -24.55 6.20 1.07
N ARG A 49 -24.63 7.25 0.25
CA ARG A 49 -23.77 7.39 -0.93
C ARG A 49 -22.34 7.69 -0.47
N VAL A 50 -21.45 6.73 -0.68
CA VAL A 50 -20.00 6.95 -0.53
C VAL A 50 -19.52 7.82 -1.67
N GLY A 51 -18.56 8.70 -1.36
CA GLY A 51 -17.77 9.37 -2.38
C GLY A 51 -17.19 8.40 -3.40
N ASP A 52 -17.03 8.91 -4.62
CA ASP A 52 -16.28 8.25 -5.69
C ASP A 52 -15.04 9.11 -5.96
N PRO A 53 -13.82 8.61 -5.70
CA PRO A 53 -13.47 7.21 -5.50
C PRO A 53 -13.69 6.68 -4.07
N ARG A 54 -13.85 5.36 -3.95
CA ARG A 54 -13.91 4.66 -2.66
C ARG A 54 -12.54 4.23 -2.19
N THR A 55 -12.13 4.61 -0.98
CA THR A 55 -10.92 4.08 -0.34
C THR A 55 -11.04 2.58 -0.10
N ARG A 56 -10.01 1.82 -0.47
CA ARG A 56 -9.95 0.35 -0.33
C ARG A 56 -8.83 -0.13 0.57
N ILE A 57 -7.71 0.57 0.59
CA ILE A 57 -6.56 0.27 1.44
C ILE A 57 -5.99 1.58 1.96
N VAL A 58 -5.67 1.62 3.24
CA VAL A 58 -4.84 2.66 3.87
C VAL A 58 -3.88 1.96 4.80
N ALA A 59 -2.59 2.08 4.51
CA ALA A 59 -1.55 1.49 5.34
C ALA A 59 -0.30 2.37 5.37
N ALA A 60 0.49 2.27 6.43
CA ALA A 60 1.78 2.95 6.53
C ALA A 60 2.81 2.08 7.24
N SER A 61 4.09 2.37 6.98
CA SER A 61 5.23 1.71 7.64
C SER A 61 5.47 2.19 9.08
N GLY A 62 4.43 2.69 9.75
CA GLY A 62 4.41 3.23 11.11
C GLY A 62 2.96 3.55 11.50
N PRO A 63 2.70 3.93 12.76
CA PRO A 63 1.34 4.21 13.22
C PRO A 63 0.63 5.23 12.33
N ILE A 64 -0.62 4.95 11.96
CA ILE A 64 -1.40 5.78 11.05
C ILE A 64 -2.76 6.12 11.65
N THR A 65 -3.20 7.36 11.49
CA THR A 65 -4.51 7.86 11.93
C THR A 65 -5.13 8.76 10.86
N VAL A 66 -6.44 9.01 10.97
CA VAL A 66 -7.13 10.02 10.16
C VAL A 66 -6.84 11.40 10.76
N ARG A 67 -6.43 12.37 9.93
CA ARG A 67 -6.04 13.73 10.36
C ARG A 67 -6.98 14.83 9.85
N ALA A 68 -7.35 14.79 8.57
CA ALA A 68 -7.98 15.94 7.90
C ALA A 68 -9.25 15.54 7.14
N ARG A 69 -10.21 16.46 7.08
CA ARG A 69 -11.38 16.41 6.19
C ARG A 69 -11.07 17.25 4.95
N GLY A 70 -11.50 16.82 3.75
CA GLY A 70 -11.42 17.61 2.52
C GLY A 70 -10.43 17.14 1.45
N CYS A 71 -9.49 16.23 1.76
CA CYS A 71 -8.60 15.61 0.76
C CYS A 71 -8.46 14.10 1.01
N ASP A 72 -9.34 13.29 0.42
CA ASP A 72 -9.54 11.88 0.79
C ASP A 72 -8.25 11.04 0.77
N VAL A 73 -7.41 11.17 -0.27
CA VAL A 73 -6.17 10.38 -0.38
C VAL A 73 -5.05 10.85 0.55
N ALA A 74 -5.08 12.10 1.00
CA ALA A 74 -4.08 12.74 1.85
C ALA A 74 -4.59 13.02 3.27
N ALA A 75 -5.74 12.44 3.64
CA ALA A 75 -6.44 12.66 4.91
C ALA A 75 -5.77 12.02 6.13
N TYR A 76 -4.52 11.56 6.03
CA TYR A 76 -3.87 10.69 7.03
C TYR A 76 -2.66 11.34 7.70
N ALA A 77 -2.45 11.00 8.98
CA ALA A 77 -1.23 11.30 9.71
C ALA A 77 -0.42 10.02 9.94
N PHE A 78 0.89 10.12 9.78
CA PHE A 78 1.85 9.05 10.08
C PHE A 78 3.25 9.69 10.33
N PRO A 79 4.21 8.96 10.94
CA PRO A 79 5.53 9.49 11.25
C PRO A 79 6.23 10.13 10.04
N ARG A 80 6.97 11.22 10.28
CA ARG A 80 7.69 11.96 9.22
C ARG A 80 8.73 11.11 8.49
N THR A 81 9.18 10.01 9.07
CA THR A 81 10.16 9.07 8.51
C THR A 81 9.52 7.87 7.81
N ALA A 82 8.19 7.73 7.89
CA ALA A 82 7.44 6.60 7.35
C ALA A 82 6.90 6.89 5.93
N VAL A 83 6.34 5.85 5.32
CA VAL A 83 5.65 5.90 4.04
C VAL A 83 4.26 5.31 4.18
N ALA A 84 3.27 5.91 3.50
CA ALA A 84 1.93 5.39 3.40
C ALA A 84 1.57 4.97 1.97
N VAL A 85 0.72 3.96 1.88
CA VAL A 85 0.05 3.48 0.67
C VAL A 85 -1.44 3.68 0.84
N VAL A 86 -2.06 4.34 -0.14
CA VAL A 86 -3.51 4.50 -0.22
C VAL A 86 -3.96 3.95 -1.56
N VAL A 87 -4.93 3.03 -1.55
CA VAL A 87 -5.54 2.52 -2.78
C VAL A 87 -7.01 2.89 -2.78
N VAL A 88 -7.45 3.51 -3.87
CA VAL A 88 -8.84 3.90 -4.08
C VAL A 88 -9.41 3.21 -5.32
N GLU A 89 -10.72 3.01 -5.36
CA GLU A 89 -11.46 2.43 -6.48
C GLU A 89 -12.49 3.41 -7.01
N TRP A 90 -12.48 3.66 -8.33
CA TRP A 90 -13.57 4.35 -8.99
C TRP A 90 -14.74 3.39 -9.22
N VAL A 91 -15.86 3.68 -8.58
CA VAL A 91 -17.08 2.87 -8.63
C VAL A 91 -18.16 3.46 -9.53
N GLY A 92 -18.15 4.78 -9.75
CA GLY A 92 -19.10 5.48 -10.62
C GLY A 92 -18.75 5.34 -12.11
N ARG A 93 -19.68 5.74 -12.98
CA ARG A 93 -19.44 5.76 -14.43
C ARG A 93 -18.50 6.92 -14.75
N THR A 94 -17.25 6.62 -15.10
CA THR A 94 -16.36 7.62 -15.73
C THR A 94 -16.47 7.42 -17.24
N PRO A 95 -16.62 8.48 -18.06
CA PRO A 95 -16.70 8.35 -19.51
C PRO A 95 -15.46 7.63 -20.05
N SER A 96 -15.66 6.60 -20.88
CA SER A 96 -14.76 5.98 -21.89
C SER A 96 -13.24 6.05 -21.76
N ALA A 97 -12.67 6.27 -20.57
CA ALA A 97 -11.24 6.24 -20.35
C ALA A 97 -10.80 4.78 -20.43
N ARG A 98 -9.97 4.45 -21.41
CA ARG A 98 -9.26 3.17 -21.42
C ARG A 98 -8.15 3.23 -20.38
N TRP A 99 -8.45 2.75 -19.17
CA TRP A 99 -7.46 2.62 -18.10
C TRP A 99 -6.42 1.58 -18.50
N ALA A 100 -5.15 1.92 -18.34
CA ALA A 100 -4.06 0.98 -18.59
C ALA A 100 -4.22 -0.26 -17.69
N ARG A 101 -3.86 -1.43 -18.21
CA ARG A 101 -3.83 -2.65 -17.39
C ARG A 101 -2.85 -2.46 -16.25
N ARG A 102 -3.18 -2.99 -15.07
CA ARG A 102 -2.27 -3.03 -13.92
C ARG A 102 -0.90 -3.61 -14.32
N PRO A 103 0.21 -2.94 -13.99
CA PRO A 103 1.53 -3.49 -14.23
C PRO A 103 1.74 -4.74 -13.37
N ARG A 104 2.53 -5.71 -13.86
CA ARG A 104 2.89 -6.89 -13.08
C ARG A 104 3.65 -6.53 -11.80
N ARG A 105 4.42 -5.45 -11.84
CA ARG A 105 5.18 -4.89 -10.71
C ARG A 105 5.15 -3.36 -10.74
N PHE A 106 5.08 -2.75 -9.57
CA PHE A 106 5.21 -1.31 -9.39
C PHE A 106 6.70 -0.97 -9.29
N THR A 107 7.20 -0.26 -10.29
CA THR A 107 8.61 0.13 -10.39
C THR A 107 8.74 1.65 -10.36
N SER A 108 9.97 2.17 -10.39
CA SER A 108 10.20 3.60 -10.58
C SER A 108 9.65 4.16 -11.90
N LYS A 109 9.40 3.29 -12.90
CA LYS A 109 8.80 3.65 -14.19
C LYS A 109 7.27 3.67 -14.13
N THR A 110 6.66 2.70 -13.45
CA THR A 110 5.19 2.54 -13.41
C THR A 110 4.54 3.25 -12.22
N LEU A 111 5.31 3.57 -11.18
CA LEU A 111 4.91 4.35 -10.01
C LEU A 111 6.07 5.23 -9.55
N ARG A 112 6.21 6.38 -10.21
CA ARG A 112 7.31 7.32 -9.97
C ARG A 112 6.98 8.22 -8.77
N VAL A 113 7.82 8.13 -7.73
CA VAL A 113 7.77 9.06 -6.60
C VAL A 113 8.56 10.32 -6.94
N ARG A 114 7.90 11.48 -6.87
CA ARG A 114 8.41 12.82 -7.20
C ARG A 114 8.61 13.65 -5.92
N PRO A 115 9.53 14.63 -5.92
CA PRO A 115 9.62 15.60 -4.82
C PRO A 115 8.31 16.42 -4.71
N PRO A 116 8.00 16.99 -3.53
CA PRO A 116 6.84 17.87 -3.38
C PRO A 116 6.97 19.13 -4.26
N PRO A 117 5.85 19.70 -4.74
CA PRO A 117 4.48 19.19 -4.63
C PRO A 117 4.24 18.04 -5.63
N ALA A 118 3.82 16.87 -5.12
CA ALA A 118 3.64 15.67 -5.95
C ALA A 118 2.20 15.16 -5.96
N ILE A 119 1.51 15.27 -4.82
CA ILE A 119 0.12 14.85 -4.62
C ILE A 119 -0.60 16.03 -3.96
N GLU A 120 -1.81 16.32 -4.43
CA GLU A 120 -2.67 17.37 -3.86
C GLU A 120 -2.86 17.18 -2.34
N CYS A 121 -2.82 18.28 -1.60
CA CYS A 121 -2.89 18.31 -0.13
C CYS A 121 -1.77 17.53 0.62
N TRP A 122 -0.73 17.07 -0.07
CA TRP A 122 0.40 16.38 0.56
C TRP A 122 1.68 17.21 0.47
N ALA A 123 2.26 17.52 1.63
CA ALA A 123 3.49 18.31 1.72
C ALA A 123 4.79 17.50 1.52
N GLY A 124 4.71 16.17 1.47
CA GLY A 124 5.87 15.30 1.25
C GLY A 124 6.05 14.88 -0.20
N ALA A 125 7.11 14.13 -0.46
CA ALA A 125 7.27 13.45 -1.75
C ALA A 125 6.13 12.42 -1.94
N GLY A 126 5.77 12.14 -3.19
CA GLY A 126 4.70 11.20 -3.47
C GLY A 126 4.61 10.80 -4.93
N GLY A 127 3.71 9.87 -5.23
CA GLY A 127 3.44 9.44 -6.59
C GLY A 127 2.16 8.61 -6.65
N SER A 128 1.58 8.54 -7.84
CA SER A 128 0.37 7.76 -8.10
C SER A 128 0.53 6.89 -9.35
N ALA A 129 -0.26 5.82 -9.41
CA ALA A 129 -0.44 5.00 -10.59
C ALA A 129 -1.90 4.60 -10.73
N GLU A 130 -2.47 4.90 -11.89
CA GLU A 130 -3.83 4.56 -12.28
C GLU A 130 -3.82 3.26 -13.09
N PHE A 131 -4.74 2.34 -12.79
CA PHE A 131 -4.82 1.07 -13.50
C PHE A 131 -6.19 0.38 -13.42
N ALA A 132 -6.44 -0.49 -14.39
CA ALA A 132 -7.52 -1.46 -14.37
C ALA A 132 -7.04 -2.84 -13.92
N ASP A 133 -7.83 -3.50 -13.07
CA ASP A 133 -7.60 -4.87 -12.60
C ASP A 133 -8.95 -5.59 -12.39
N HIS A 134 -9.12 -6.78 -12.98
CA HIS A 134 -10.36 -7.58 -12.89
C HIS A 134 -11.66 -6.80 -13.19
N GLY A 135 -11.66 -5.93 -14.21
CA GLY A 135 -12.82 -5.12 -14.59
C GLY A 135 -13.14 -3.95 -13.66
N ARG A 136 -12.25 -3.66 -12.71
CA ARG A 136 -12.36 -2.56 -11.73
C ARG A 136 -11.24 -1.55 -11.97
N ARG A 137 -11.42 -0.31 -11.54
CA ARG A 137 -10.50 0.82 -11.79
C ARG A 137 -9.97 1.37 -10.49
N PHE A 138 -8.66 1.58 -10.42
CA PHE A 138 -7.97 1.92 -9.17
C PHE A 138 -6.88 2.95 -9.38
N ALA A 139 -6.56 3.66 -8.31
CA ALA A 139 -5.31 4.38 -8.19
C ALA A 139 -4.63 3.95 -6.90
N ALA A 140 -3.34 3.68 -7.02
CA ALA A 140 -2.45 3.54 -5.87
C ALA A 140 -1.68 4.84 -5.69
N TYR A 141 -1.68 5.35 -4.47
CA TYR A 141 -0.92 6.53 -4.04
C TYR A 141 0.15 6.10 -3.05
N VAL A 142 1.32 6.69 -3.19
CA VAL A 142 2.45 6.55 -2.26
C VAL A 142 2.76 7.93 -1.71
N LEU A 143 2.69 8.04 -0.37
CA LEU A 143 2.89 9.29 0.36
C LEU A 143 4.08 9.13 1.30
N LEU A 144 5.15 9.89 1.06
CA LEU A 144 6.33 9.84 1.92
C LEU A 144 6.26 10.94 2.96
N GLY A 145 6.55 10.60 4.21
CA GLY A 145 6.81 11.58 5.25
C GLY A 145 7.99 12.48 4.86
N ARG A 146 7.98 13.72 5.35
CA ARG A 146 8.96 14.75 4.96
C ARG A 146 10.43 14.41 5.24
N ALA A 147 10.69 13.45 6.11
CA ALA A 147 12.02 12.97 6.48
C ALA A 147 12.26 11.50 6.08
N ALA A 148 11.38 10.91 5.26
CA ALA A 148 11.52 9.54 4.82
C ALA A 148 12.63 9.42 3.74
N PRO A 149 13.58 8.46 3.86
CA PRO A 149 14.59 8.24 2.83
C PRO A 149 13.93 7.85 1.50
N ARG A 150 13.91 8.76 0.52
CA ARG A 150 13.01 8.68 -0.65
C ARG A 150 13.06 7.35 -1.40
N ARG A 151 14.26 6.84 -1.69
CA ARG A 151 14.43 5.57 -2.43
C ARG A 151 13.89 4.39 -1.62
N LEU A 152 14.41 4.19 -0.42
CA LEU A 152 14.01 3.10 0.47
C LEU A 152 12.51 3.10 0.78
N ALA A 153 11.95 4.29 1.07
CA ALA A 153 10.53 4.46 1.34
C ALA A 153 9.67 4.11 0.13
N ALA A 154 10.05 4.57 -1.07
CA ALA A 154 9.35 4.25 -2.30
C ALA A 154 9.41 2.75 -2.63
N ASP A 155 10.55 2.10 -2.42
CA ASP A 155 10.71 0.67 -2.71
C ASP A 155 9.92 -0.20 -1.74
N ARG A 156 9.85 0.16 -0.46
CA ARG A 156 8.97 -0.49 0.52
C ARG A 156 7.49 -0.38 0.14
N ALA A 157 7.05 0.80 -0.30
CA ALA A 157 5.67 1.01 -0.73
C ALA A 157 5.32 0.22 -2.01
N ARG A 158 6.22 0.18 -2.98
CA ARG A 158 6.07 -0.64 -4.19
C ARG A 158 5.99 -2.13 -3.88
N ALA A 159 6.81 -2.62 -2.96
CA ALA A 159 6.77 -4.02 -2.54
C ALA A 159 5.41 -4.40 -1.91
N VAL A 160 4.82 -3.50 -1.10
CA VAL A 160 3.45 -3.68 -0.59
C VAL A 160 2.44 -3.71 -1.75
N LEU A 161 2.54 -2.79 -2.71
CA LEU A 161 1.64 -2.73 -3.86
C LEU A 161 1.80 -3.92 -4.82
N ASP A 162 2.98 -4.53 -4.92
CA ASP A 162 3.19 -5.75 -5.69
C ASP A 162 2.36 -6.93 -5.16
N SER A 163 2.05 -6.94 -3.86
CA SER A 163 1.20 -7.96 -3.22
C SER A 163 -0.32 -7.71 -3.36
N LEU A 164 -0.72 -6.61 -4.03
CA LEU A 164 -2.13 -6.24 -4.18
C LEU A 164 -2.89 -7.36 -4.90
N ARG A 165 -3.99 -7.81 -4.29
CA ARG A 165 -4.94 -8.78 -4.84
C ARG A 165 -6.29 -8.10 -5.00
N VAL A 166 -6.90 -8.29 -6.16
CA VAL A 166 -8.22 -7.78 -6.51
C VAL A 166 -9.12 -8.96 -6.86
N ALA A 167 -10.19 -9.15 -6.09
CA ALA A 167 -11.25 -10.09 -6.43
C ALA A 167 -12.11 -9.51 -7.57
N LYS A 168 -12.52 -10.39 -8.49
CA LYS A 168 -13.59 -10.08 -9.46
C LYS A 168 -14.85 -9.66 -8.71
N ARG A 169 -15.59 -8.70 -9.26
CA ARG A 169 -16.98 -8.51 -8.82
C ARG A 169 -17.75 -9.77 -9.21
N ARG A 170 -18.46 -10.36 -8.24
CA ARG A 170 -19.49 -11.36 -8.52
C ARG A 170 -20.69 -10.66 -9.14
#